data_AF-A0A7J9YYQ9-F1
#
_entry.id   AF-A0A7J9YYQ9-F1
#
_cell.length_a   1.000
_cell.length_b   1.000
_cell.length_c   1.000
_cell.angle_alpha   90.00
_cell.angle_beta   90.00
_cell.angle_gamma   90.00
#
_symmetry.space_group_name_H-M   'P 1'
#
loop_
_entity.id
_entity.type
_entity.pdbx_description
1 polymer ?
#
loop_
_entity_poly.entity_id
_entity_poly.type
_entity_poly.pdbx_seq_one_letter_code
_entity_poly.pdbx_strand_id
1 'polypeptide(L)' 'MNATVELGCRADVTNSGTVDFSSRPELKAYGLRTEPWLFVFDDSGRIATRIEGAFSVADLEAAVEKARPEP' A
#
# COMPACT_ATOMS: atom_id res chain seq x y z
N MET A 1 13.99 9.47 -11.94
CA MET A 1 13.11 8.29 -11.76
C MET A 1 12.08 8.66 -10.71
N ASN A 2 10.80 8.69 -11.07
CA ASN A 2 9.71 9.07 -10.16
C ASN A 2 8.96 7.80 -9.77
N ALA A 3 9.32 7.20 -8.63
CA ALA A 3 8.50 6.17 -8.01
C ALA A 3 7.36 6.88 -7.26
N THR A 4 6.12 6.64 -7.65
CA THR A 4 4.94 7.13 -6.93
C THR A 4 4.62 6.17 -5.81
N VAL A 5 4.74 6.63 -4.57
CA VAL A 5 4.25 5.90 -3.38
C VAL A 5 2.89 6.49 -3.02
N GLU A 6 1.81 5.75 -3.29
CA GLU A 6 0.49 6.13 -2.77
C GLU A 6 0.34 5.64 -1.33
N LEU A 7 0.52 6.56 -0.39
CA LEU A 7 0.13 6.38 1.00
C LEU A 7 -1.39 6.63 1.10
N GLY A 8 -2.18 5.56 1.09
CA GLY A 8 -3.62 5.63 1.30
C GLY A 8 -3.99 5.92 2.74
N CYS A 9 -4.09 7.18 3.13
CA CYS A 9 -4.78 7.62 4.34
C CYS A 9 -5.65 8.85 4.03
N ARG A 10 -6.93 8.62 3.74
CA ARG A 10 -7.96 9.62 3.97
C ARG A 10 -9.09 8.99 4.75
N ALA A 11 -8.94 9.02 6.08
CA ALA A 11 -10.02 8.72 6.98
C ALA A 11 -11.08 9.82 6.84
N ASP A 12 -12.30 9.46 6.44
CA ASP A 12 -13.46 10.29 6.78
C ASP A 12 -13.57 10.25 8.31
N VAL A 13 -13.15 11.34 8.96
CA VAL A 13 -13.28 11.52 10.41
C VAL A 13 -14.76 11.68 10.72
N THR A 14 -15.44 10.57 11.02
CA THR A 14 -16.62 10.63 11.88
C THR A 14 -16.14 10.72 13.32
N ASN A 15 -16.70 11.66 14.08
CA ASN A 15 -16.37 12.08 15.45
C ASN A 15 -16.55 11.00 16.55
N SER A 16 -16.30 9.73 16.25
CA SER A 16 -16.37 8.60 17.17
C SER A 16 -15.22 7.66 16.79
N GLY A 17 -14.22 7.52 17.66
CA GLY A 17 -12.93 6.85 17.39
C GLY A 17 -12.99 5.34 17.14
N THR A 18 -13.87 4.88 16.26
CA THR A 18 -14.00 3.51 15.79
C THR A 18 -13.89 3.54 14.27
N VAL A 19 -12.75 3.10 13.74
CA VAL A 19 -12.53 3.03 12.30
C VAL A 19 -13.21 1.76 11.78
N ASP A 20 -14.34 1.91 11.09
CA ASP A 20 -15.04 0.79 10.47
C ASP A 20 -14.62 0.63 8.99
N PHE A 21 -13.66 -0.28 8.75
CA PHE A 21 -13.22 -0.64 7.40
C PHE A 21 -14.23 -1.49 6.63
N SER A 22 -15.24 -2.07 7.30
CA SER A 22 -16.21 -2.97 6.67
C SER A 22 -17.11 -2.26 5.65
N SER A 23 -17.17 -0.93 5.73
CA SER A 23 -17.96 -0.05 4.87
C SER A 23 -17.28 0.35 3.55
N ARG A 24 -15.98 0.04 3.36
CA ARG A 24 -15.23 0.42 2.15
C ARG A 24 -15.23 -0.72 1.13
N PRO A 25 -16.11 -0.70 0.10
CA PRO A 25 -16.20 -1.79 -0.88
C PRO A 25 -14.90 -1.97 -1.68
N GLU A 26 -14.10 -0.92 -1.83
CA GLU A 26 -12.79 -0.96 -2.50
C GLU A 26 -11.82 -1.89 -1.76
N LEU A 27 -11.76 -1.80 -0.43
CA LEU A 27 -10.89 -2.67 0.38
C LEU A 27 -11.28 -4.15 0.25
N LYS A 28 -12.59 -4.44 0.20
CA LYS A 28 -13.10 -5.79 -0.05
C LYS A 28 -12.78 -6.26 -1.46
N ALA A 29 -12.94 -5.39 -2.46
CA ALA A 29 -12.66 -5.70 -3.86
C ALA A 29 -11.18 -6.07 -4.08
N TYR A 30 -10.26 -5.41 -3.36
CA TYR A 30 -8.82 -5.68 -3.41
C TYR A 30 -8.33 -6.69 -2.35
N GLY A 31 -9.22 -7.24 -1.53
CA GLY A 31 -8.90 -8.25 -0.51
C GLY A 31 -7.99 -7.75 0.61
N LEU A 32 -8.03 -6.45 0.91
CA LEU A 32 -7.14 -5.78 1.86
C LEU A 32 -7.61 -5.96 3.30
N ARG A 33 -6.84 -6.70 4.11
CA ARG A 33 -7.30 -7.17 5.44
C ARG A 33 -6.77 -6.34 6.60
N THR A 34 -5.51 -5.90 6.53
CA THR A 34 -4.84 -5.21 7.65
C THR A 34 -4.09 -3.99 7.19
N GLU A 35 -4.43 -2.82 7.74
CA GLU A 35 -3.67 -1.59 7.51
C GLU A 35 -2.34 -1.59 8.29
N PRO A 36 -1.32 -0.84 7.82
CA PRO A 36 -1.24 -0.12 6.54
C PRO A 36 -1.00 -1.06 5.34
N TRP A 37 -1.29 -0.59 4.12
CA TRP A 37 -0.97 -1.31 2.88
C TRP A 37 0.08 -0.56 2.07
N LEU A 38 1.03 -1.30 1.52
CA LEU A 38 2.06 -0.78 0.62
C LEU A 38 2.06 -1.60 -0.67
N PHE A 39 1.95 -0.90 -1.79
CA PHE A 39 2.09 -1.46 -3.13
C PHE A 39 3.27 -0.78 -3.82
N VAL A 40 4.20 -1.59 -4.32
CA VAL A 40 5.32 -1.12 -5.14
C VAL A 40 5.12 -1.61 -6.56
N PHE A 41 5.15 -0.67 -7.51
CA PHE A 41 4.97 -0.93 -8.93
C PHE A 41 6.30 -0.86 -9.66
N ASP A 42 6.49 -1.76 -10.63
CA ASP A 42 7.58 -1.68 -11.60
C ASP A 42 7.28 -0.66 -12.71
N ASP A 43 8.24 -0.46 -13.61
CA ASP A 43 8.14 0.47 -14.75
C ASP A 43 7.09 0.06 -15.80
N SER A 44 6.65 -1.20 -15.79
CA SER A 44 5.56 -1.72 -16.62
C SER A 44 4.18 -1.50 -16.00
N GLY A 45 4.13 -0.91 -14.79
CA GLY A 45 2.90 -0.66 -14.06
C GLY A 45 2.33 -1.91 -13.37
N ARG A 46 3.13 -2.97 -13.19
CA ARG A 46 2.74 -4.19 -12.47
C ARG A 46 3.18 -4.10 -11.01
N ILE A 47 2.41 -4.72 -10.12
CA ILE A 47 2.77 -4.79 -8.69
C ILE A 47 3.96 -5.75 -8.54
N ALA A 48 5.13 -5.19 -8.24
CA ALA A 48 6.35 -5.93 -7.94
C ALA A 48 6.31 -6.51 -6.51
N THR A 49 5.77 -5.74 -5.57
CA THR A 49 5.67 -6.11 -4.14
C THR A 49 4.39 -5.56 -3.52
N ARG A 50 3.75 -6.37 -2.66
CA ARG A 50 2.63 -5.97 -1.79
C ARG A 50 2.96 -6.33 -0.35
N ILE A 51 2.84 -5.37 0.56
CA ILE A 51 3.02 -5.56 2.01
C ILE A 51 1.75 -5.09 2.73
N GLU A 52 1.24 -5.91 3.65
CA GLU A 52 0.09 -5.59 4.50
C GLU A 52 0.53 -5.62 5.97
N GLY A 53 0.11 -4.63 6.75
CA GLY A 53 0.53 -4.45 8.14
C GLY A 53 1.80 -3.62 8.28
N ALA A 54 2.29 -3.50 9.52
CA ALA A 54 3.47 -2.70 9.84
C ALA A 54 4.71 -3.22 9.09
N PHE A 55 5.47 -2.29 8.52
CA PHE A 55 6.70 -2.57 7.78
C PHE A 55 7.81 -1.59 8.19
N SER A 56 9.05 -2.00 8.01
CA SER A 56 10.25 -1.22 8.29
C SER A 56 10.76 -0.47 7.06
N VAL A 57 11.72 0.45 7.25
CA VAL A 57 12.42 1.12 6.15
C VAL A 57 13.13 0.10 5.25
N ALA A 58 13.74 -0.92 5.84
CA ALA A 58 14.43 -1.97 5.09
C ALA A 58 13.46 -2.77 4.20
N ASP A 59 12.23 -3.03 4.67
CA ASP A 59 11.20 -3.71 3.87
C ASP A 59 10.81 -2.88 2.64
N LEU A 60 10.69 -1.55 2.82
CA LEU A 60 10.41 -0.63 1.73
C LEU A 60 11.57 -0.56 0.74
N GLU A 61 12.81 -0.42 1.21
CA GLU A 61 14.00 -0.36 0.36
C GLU A 61 14.15 -1.63 -0.50
N ALA A 62 13.98 -2.81 0.10
CA ALA A 62 14.02 -4.07 -0.62
C ALA A 62 12.90 -4.17 -1.66
N ALA A 63 11.69 -3.68 -1.33
CA ALA A 63 10.56 -3.68 -2.25
C ALA A 63 10.79 -2.77 -3.46
N VAL A 64 11.41 -1.60 -3.25
CA VAL A 64 11.79 -0.66 -4.33
C VAL A 64 12.91 -1.22 -5.19
N GLU A 65 13.92 -1.84 -4.58
CA GLU A 65 15.02 -2.44 -5.35
C GLU A 65 14.52 -3.55 -6.28
N LYS A 66 13.58 -4.36 -5.82
CA LYS A 66 12.93 -5.39 -6.63
C LYS A 66 12.14 -4.82 -7.81
N ALA A 67 11.62 -3.60 -7.70
CA ALA A 67 10.83 -2.96 -8.75
C ALA A 67 11.72 -2.24 -9.80
N ARG A 68 13.04 -2.18 -9.58
CA ARG A 68 13.96 -1.53 -10.50
C ARG A 68 14.12 -2.39 -11.78
N PRO A 69 14.07 -1.79 -12.97
CA PRO A 69 14.44 -2.49 -14.19
C PRO A 69 15.91 -2.94 -14.13
N GLU A 70 16.21 -4.12 -14.69
CA GLU A 70 17.59 -4.56 -14.81
C GLU A 70 18.41 -3.58 -15.69
N PRO A 71 19.68 -3.32 -15.33
CA PRO A 71 20.53 -2.40 -16.07
C PRO A 71 20.84 -2.85 -17.50
#